data_AF-A0AAF0FVG8-F1
#
_entry.id   AF-A0AAF0FVG8-F1
#
_cell.length_a   1.000
_cell.length_b   1.000
_cell.length_c   1.000
_cell.angle_alpha   90.00
_cell.angle_beta   90.00
_cell.angle_gamma   90.00
#
_symmetry.space_group_name_H-M   'P 1'
#
loop_
_entity.id
_entity.type
_entity.pdbx_description
1 polymer ?
#
loop_
_entity_poly.entity_id
_entity_poly.type
_entity_poly.pdbx_seq_one_letter_code
_entity_poly.pdbx_strand_id
1 'polypeptide(L)'
;MAELLEIPKPIKYLKNKGIENGRIYRGYRLASKSSIVYYDEQGTVRVFVPSQRLGRLRPVKPIPHMDLKALAEGRYKQTVSIKGKLPVEQQYYVVELTPNEFRCNCPDTIINKNPLCVHKIAALIRVYIDLGENYIEKHYGRITRELARKYKEWRKRRLLRKRPEKARREGDLTKILQDEKRSKQS
;
A
#
# COMPACT_ATOMS: atom_id res chain seq x y z
N MET A 1 24.96 -21.51 4.65
CA MET A 1 25.10 -20.04 4.63
C MET A 1 23.90 -19.48 3.88
N ALA A 2 23.07 -18.65 4.53
CA ALA A 2 21.91 -18.05 3.87
C ALA A 2 22.41 -17.01 2.86
N GLU A 3 22.16 -17.23 1.57
CA GLU A 3 22.26 -16.17 0.56
C GLU A 3 21.40 -15.01 1.04
N LEU A 4 22.03 -13.88 1.34
CA LEU A 4 21.36 -12.62 1.61
C LEU A 4 20.59 -12.25 0.35
N LEU A 5 19.29 -12.57 0.29
CA LEU A 5 18.42 -12.11 -0.78
C LEU A 5 18.51 -10.59 -0.84
N GLU A 6 19.14 -10.08 -1.90
CA GLU A 6 19.30 -8.65 -2.06
C GLU A 6 17.92 -8.00 -2.14
N ILE A 7 17.66 -7.09 -1.21
CA ILE A 7 16.42 -6.30 -1.24
C ILE A 7 16.38 -5.57 -2.61
N PRO A 8 15.28 -5.71 -3.39
CA PRO A 8 15.18 -5.09 -4.70
C PRO A 8 15.47 -3.58 -4.65
N LYS A 9 16.22 -3.07 -5.62
CA LYS A 9 16.59 -1.64 -5.70
C LYS A 9 15.39 -0.67 -5.58
N PRO A 10 14.22 -0.90 -6.23
CA PRO A 10 13.05 -0.03 -6.06
C PRO A 10 12.54 0.02 -4.60
N ILE A 11 12.67 -1.08 -3.87
CA ILE A 11 12.25 -1.17 -2.46
C ILE A 11 13.22 -0.38 -1.58
N LYS A 12 14.54 -0.54 -1.80
CA LYS A 12 15.57 0.25 -1.13
C LYS A 12 15.36 1.75 -1.37
N TYR A 13 15.12 2.15 -2.63
CA TYR A 13 14.83 3.53 -3.00
C TYR A 13 13.64 4.11 -2.23
N LEU A 14 12.47 3.47 -2.26
CA LEU A 14 11.27 3.98 -1.59
C LEU A 14 11.39 4.00 -0.06
N LYS A 15 12.14 3.04 0.51
CA LYS A 15 12.48 3.02 1.93
C LYS A 15 13.32 4.25 2.30
N ASN A 16 14.31 4.60 1.48
CA ASN A 16 15.13 5.80 1.66
C ASN A 16 14.31 7.10 1.54
N LYS A 17 13.23 7.10 0.74
CA LYS A 17 12.25 8.21 0.68
C LYS A 17 11.27 8.25 1.87
N GLY A 18 11.41 7.35 2.84
CA GLY A 18 10.64 7.36 4.09
C GLY A 18 9.26 6.70 4.01
N ILE A 19 9.03 5.86 3.00
CA ILE A 19 7.78 5.09 2.86
C ILE A 19 7.87 3.80 3.69
N GLU A 20 6.76 3.41 4.32
CA GLU A 20 6.72 2.22 5.20
C GLU A 20 6.84 0.90 4.45
N ASN A 21 7.70 0.00 4.96
CA ASN A 21 8.00 -1.32 4.39
C ASN A 21 6.76 -2.10 3.96
N GLY A 22 5.77 -2.26 4.84
CA GLY A 22 4.59 -3.08 4.56
C GLY A 22 3.75 -2.61 3.35
N ARG A 23 3.80 -1.32 3.02
CA ARG A 23 3.13 -0.77 1.84
C ARG A 23 3.99 -0.90 0.59
N ILE A 24 5.30 -0.73 0.72
CA ILE A 24 6.24 -0.91 -0.39
C ILE A 24 6.13 -2.33 -0.94
N TYR A 25 6.17 -3.36 -0.09
CA TYR A 25 6.04 -4.76 -0.55
C TYR A 25 4.69 -5.07 -1.20
N ARG A 26 3.60 -4.41 -0.78
CA ARG A 26 2.30 -4.53 -1.45
C ARG A 26 2.31 -3.86 -2.81
N GLY A 27 2.85 -2.64 -2.89
CA GLY A 27 3.00 -1.91 -4.14
C GLY A 27 3.90 -2.66 -5.13
N TYR A 28 5.00 -3.26 -4.65
CA TYR A 28 5.94 -4.03 -5.46
C TYR A 28 5.27 -5.25 -6.12
N ARG A 29 4.46 -5.99 -5.36
CA ARG A 29 3.67 -7.11 -5.90
C ARG A 29 2.60 -6.67 -6.91
N LEU A 30 2.12 -5.43 -6.81
CA LEU A 30 1.19 -4.88 -7.79
C LEU A 30 1.92 -4.40 -9.04
N ALA A 31 3.10 -3.80 -8.87
CA ALA A 31 3.90 -3.26 -9.96
C ALA A 31 4.26 -4.30 -11.03
N SER A 32 4.46 -5.57 -10.63
CA SER A 32 4.72 -6.67 -11.58
C SER A 32 3.54 -6.96 -12.51
N LYS A 33 2.33 -6.53 -12.14
CA LYS A 33 1.09 -6.66 -12.94
C LYS A 33 0.61 -5.31 -13.47
N SER A 34 1.39 -4.26 -13.25
CA SER A 34 1.12 -2.91 -13.76
C SER A 34 1.83 -2.70 -15.08
N SER A 35 1.30 -1.78 -15.89
CA SER A 35 1.89 -1.41 -17.18
C SER A 35 1.81 0.11 -17.37
N ILE A 36 2.85 0.70 -17.97
CA ILE A 36 2.80 2.10 -18.41
C ILE A 36 1.92 2.17 -19.66
N VAL A 37 0.94 3.07 -19.66
CA VAL A 37 -0.02 3.28 -20.77
C VAL A 37 0.28 4.56 -21.54
N TYR A 38 0.83 5.56 -20.85
CA TYR A 38 1.21 6.82 -21.45
C TYR A 38 2.44 7.37 -20.74
N TYR A 39 3.32 7.99 -21.52
CA TYR A 39 4.53 8.65 -21.10
C TYR A 39 4.71 9.89 -21.95
N ASP A 40 4.93 11.05 -21.33
CA ASP A 40 5.42 12.24 -22.02
C ASP A 40 6.84 12.60 -21.58
N GLU A 41 7.54 13.34 -22.44
CA GLU A 41 8.89 13.84 -22.17
C GLU A 41 8.91 14.90 -21.05
N GLN A 42 7.75 15.44 -20.69
CA GLN A 42 7.58 16.45 -19.65
C GLN A 42 7.52 15.84 -18.23
N GLY A 43 7.52 14.51 -18.12
CA GLY A 43 7.50 13.80 -16.85
C GLY A 43 6.11 13.44 -16.35
N THR A 44 5.10 13.36 -17.22
CA THR A 44 3.81 12.75 -16.91
C THR A 44 3.80 11.29 -17.34
N VAL A 45 3.45 10.40 -16.41
CA VAL A 45 3.27 8.98 -16.67
C VAL A 45 1.88 8.54 -16.23
N ARG A 46 1.16 7.83 -17.09
CA ARG A 46 -0.07 7.12 -16.70
C ARG A 46 0.23 5.63 -16.61
N VAL A 47 0.03 5.08 -15.42
CA VAL A 47 0.26 3.66 -15.14
C VAL A 47 -1.07 2.98 -14.89
N PHE A 48 -1.32 1.88 -15.59
CA PHE A 48 -2.42 0.98 -15.31
C PHE A 48 -2.03 0.07 -14.15
N VAL A 49 -2.77 0.15 -13.04
CA VAL A 49 -2.49 -0.63 -11.83
C VAL A 49 -3.70 -1.48 -11.47
N PRO A 50 -3.56 -2.81 -11.28
CA PRO A 50 -4.66 -3.65 -10.88
C PRO A 50 -5.28 -3.24 -9.54
N SER A 51 -6.61 -3.30 -9.48
CA SER A 51 -7.40 -3.10 -8.27
C SER A 51 -7.12 -4.23 -7.28
N GLN A 52 -6.69 -3.88 -6.07
CA GLN A 52 -6.77 -4.79 -4.93
C GLN A 52 -8.05 -4.53 -4.15
N ARG A 53 -8.83 -5.58 -3.85
CA ARG A 53 -9.95 -5.51 -2.90
C ARG A 53 -9.42 -5.11 -1.51
N LEU A 54 -9.38 -3.80 -1.25
CA LEU A 54 -8.82 -3.20 -0.04
C LEU A 54 -9.56 -3.63 1.23
N GLY A 55 -10.85 -3.98 1.15
CA GLY A 55 -11.69 -4.34 2.29
C GLY A 55 -11.36 -5.69 2.95
N ARG A 56 -10.61 -6.59 2.28
CA ARG A 56 -10.33 -7.95 2.81
C ARG A 56 -8.85 -8.26 3.05
N LEU A 57 -7.94 -7.34 2.75
CA LEU A 57 -6.51 -7.59 2.95
C LEU A 57 -6.06 -7.13 4.33
N ARG A 58 -6.02 -8.10 5.27
CA ARG A 58 -5.31 -7.97 6.55
C ARG A 58 -3.94 -7.30 6.29
N PRO A 59 -3.49 -6.35 7.16
CA PRO A 59 -2.14 -5.78 7.09
C PRO A 59 -1.14 -6.87 6.76
N VAL A 60 -0.34 -6.68 5.70
CA VAL A 60 0.65 -7.70 5.31
C VAL A 60 1.64 -7.73 6.45
N LYS A 61 1.66 -8.83 7.19
CA LYS A 61 2.68 -9.09 8.19
C LYS A 61 4.04 -9.06 7.49
N PRO A 62 5.10 -8.57 8.13
CA PRO A 62 6.46 -8.72 7.63
C PRO A 62 6.65 -10.18 7.20
N ILE A 63 6.97 -10.38 5.92
CA ILE A 63 7.07 -11.70 5.32
C ILE A 63 8.46 -12.24 5.69
N PRO A 64 8.58 -13.39 6.35
CA PRO A 64 9.89 -13.98 6.68
C PRO A 64 10.65 -14.34 5.40
N HIS A 65 11.98 -14.46 5.49
CA HIS A 65 12.88 -14.66 4.35
C HIS A 65 12.48 -15.85 3.46
N MET A 66 12.06 -16.96 4.08
CA MET A 66 11.62 -18.15 3.34
C MET A 66 10.40 -17.88 2.46
N ASP A 67 9.50 -17.00 2.91
CA ASP A 67 8.29 -16.68 2.17
C ASP A 67 8.54 -15.72 1.01
N LEU A 68 9.52 -14.83 1.14
CA LEU A 68 10.01 -13.98 0.04
C LEU A 68 10.67 -14.80 -1.05
N LYS A 69 11.49 -15.81 -0.67
CA LYS A 69 12.13 -16.74 -1.59
C LYS A 69 11.10 -17.54 -2.39
N ALA A 70 10.14 -18.15 -1.72
CA ALA A 70 9.10 -18.92 -2.40
C ALA A 70 8.09 -18.05 -3.19
N LEU A 71 7.97 -16.75 -2.89
CA LEU A 71 7.26 -15.80 -3.76
C LEU A 71 8.06 -15.46 -5.03
N ALA A 72 9.38 -15.25 -4.91
CA ALA A 72 10.26 -14.96 -6.04
C ALA A 72 10.39 -16.17 -6.99
N GLU A 73 10.40 -17.39 -6.42
CA GLU A 73 10.45 -18.66 -7.15
C GLU A 73 9.07 -19.10 -7.69
N GLY A 74 8.01 -18.29 -7.51
CA GLY A 74 6.66 -18.61 -7.97
C GLY A 74 5.99 -19.81 -7.27
N ARG A 75 6.59 -20.33 -6.19
CA ARG A 75 6.16 -21.53 -5.46
C ARG A 75 4.89 -21.31 -4.64
N TYR A 76 4.59 -20.06 -4.27
CA TYR A 76 3.27 -19.71 -3.74
C TYR A 76 2.32 -19.30 -4.86
N LYS A 77 1.42 -20.22 -5.23
CA LYS A 77 0.11 -19.82 -5.73
C LYS A 77 -0.65 -19.20 -4.57
N GLN A 78 -0.46 -17.89 -4.32
CA GLN A 78 -1.41 -17.16 -3.49
C GLN A 78 -2.77 -17.26 -4.18
N THR A 79 -3.60 -18.19 -3.71
CA THR A 79 -5.02 -18.22 -3.97
C THR A 79 -5.60 -16.96 -3.35
N VAL A 80 -5.52 -15.86 -4.12
CA VAL A 80 -6.38 -14.71 -3.92
C VAL A 80 -7.77 -15.25 -4.14
N SER A 81 -8.49 -15.51 -3.04
CA SER A 81 -9.83 -16.09 -3.03
C SER A 81 -10.65 -15.58 -4.22
N ILE A 82 -10.83 -16.45 -5.22
CA ILE A 82 -11.64 -16.16 -6.41
C ILE A 82 -13.09 -16.18 -5.93
N LYS A 83 -13.63 -15.01 -5.61
CA LYS A 83 -15.08 -14.80 -5.56
C LYS A 83 -15.42 -13.62 -6.46
N GLY A 84 -15.78 -13.95 -7.70
CA GLY A 84 -16.25 -13.03 -8.75
C GLY A 84 -15.17 -12.12 -9.33
N LYS A 85 -14.97 -12.15 -10.66
CA LYS A 85 -14.28 -11.07 -11.37
C LYS A 85 -15.09 -9.79 -11.13
N LEU A 86 -14.41 -8.70 -10.74
CA LEU A 86 -15.05 -7.38 -10.80
C LEU A 86 -15.41 -7.08 -12.27
N PRO A 87 -16.41 -6.23 -12.56
CA PRO A 87 -16.57 -5.65 -13.90
C PRO A 87 -15.22 -5.13 -14.39
N VAL A 88 -14.88 -5.30 -15.67
CA VAL A 88 -13.54 -4.99 -16.23
C VAL A 88 -13.08 -3.57 -15.84
N GLU A 89 -14.00 -2.64 -15.83
CA GLU A 89 -13.82 -1.23 -15.43
C GLU A 89 -13.34 -1.04 -13.98
N GLN A 90 -13.64 -1.99 -13.09
CA GLN A 90 -13.26 -1.96 -11.67
C GLN A 90 -12.04 -2.84 -11.36
N GLN A 91 -11.51 -3.55 -12.37
CA GLN A 91 -10.35 -4.42 -12.20
C GLN A 91 -9.03 -3.63 -12.16
N TYR A 92 -9.04 -2.38 -12.62
CA TYR A 92 -7.84 -1.56 -12.74
C TYR A 92 -8.10 -0.11 -12.39
N TYR A 93 -7.05 0.57 -11.96
CA TYR A 93 -7.02 2.01 -11.74
C TYR A 93 -5.91 2.62 -12.58
N VAL A 94 -6.22 3.72 -13.27
CA VAL A 94 -5.20 4.57 -13.87
C VAL A 94 -4.63 5.46 -12.78
N VAL A 95 -3.32 5.41 -12.62
CA VAL A 95 -2.56 6.29 -11.74
C VAL A 95 -1.77 7.25 -12.62
N GLU A 96 -1.99 8.54 -12.41
CA GLU A 96 -1.28 9.60 -13.13
C GLU A 96 -0.20 10.17 -12.21
N LEU A 97 1.05 10.09 -12.65
CA LEU A 97 2.22 10.62 -11.97
C LEU A 97 2.68 11.84 -12.75
N THR A 98 2.53 13.02 -12.17
CA THR A 98 3.10 14.26 -12.69
C THR A 98 4.23 14.74 -11.76
N PRO A 99 5.10 15.65 -12.20
CA PRO A 99 6.14 16.23 -11.34
C PRO A 99 5.59 16.94 -10.09
N ASN A 100 4.31 17.32 -10.12
CA ASN A 100 3.65 18.10 -9.08
C ASN A 100 2.68 17.28 -8.21
N GLU A 101 2.10 16.20 -8.75
CA GLU A 101 1.06 15.44 -8.07
C GLU A 101 0.99 13.99 -8.54
N PHE A 102 0.69 13.08 -7.62
CA PHE A 102 0.26 11.71 -7.95
C PHE A 102 -1.25 11.59 -7.76
N ARG A 103 -1.99 11.33 -8.85
CA ARG A 103 -3.45 11.16 -8.86
C ARG A 103 -3.82 9.70 -8.98
N CYS A 104 -4.82 9.28 -8.21
CA CYS A 104 -5.34 7.91 -8.25
C CYS A 104 -6.82 7.92 -7.85
N ASN A 105 -7.65 7.27 -8.65
CA ASN A 105 -9.10 7.24 -8.44
C ASN A 105 -9.57 6.04 -7.61
N CYS A 106 -8.65 5.38 -6.88
CA CYS A 106 -9.03 4.25 -6.04
C CYS A 106 -9.78 4.72 -4.77
N PRO A 107 -10.65 3.88 -4.18
CA PRO A 107 -11.42 4.23 -2.99
C PRO A 107 -10.58 4.69 -1.78
N ASP A 108 -9.34 4.19 -1.63
CA ASP A 108 -8.45 4.61 -0.53
C ASP A 108 -8.02 6.08 -0.69
N THR A 109 -7.87 6.55 -1.93
CA THR A 109 -7.53 7.95 -2.21
C THR A 109 -8.76 8.85 -2.13
N ILE A 110 -9.90 8.43 -2.67
CA ILE A 110 -11.12 9.25 -2.68
C ILE A 110 -11.77 9.31 -1.28
N ILE A 111 -12.07 8.15 -0.68
CA ILE A 111 -12.86 8.06 0.56
C ILE A 111 -11.97 8.29 1.78
N ASN A 112 -10.87 7.54 1.89
CA ASN A 112 -9.98 7.65 3.06
C ASN A 112 -9.02 8.83 2.97
N LYS A 113 -9.00 9.56 1.86
CA LYS A 113 -8.07 10.66 1.57
C LYS A 113 -6.61 10.27 1.81
N ASN A 114 -6.26 9.01 1.51
CA ASN A 114 -4.90 8.52 1.72
C ASN A 114 -3.97 9.14 0.66
N PRO A 115 -3.00 9.98 1.07
CA PRO A 115 -2.12 10.67 0.13
C PRO A 115 -1.25 9.70 -0.67
N LEU A 116 -0.89 8.55 -0.09
CA LEU A 116 -0.01 7.55 -0.67
C LEU A 116 -0.66 6.15 -0.64
N CYS A 117 -1.73 5.99 -1.43
CA CYS A 117 -2.40 4.70 -1.61
C CYS A 117 -1.44 3.65 -2.22
N VAL A 118 -1.78 2.37 -2.10
CA VAL A 118 -0.90 1.29 -2.59
C VAL A 118 -0.70 1.34 -4.12
N HIS A 119 -1.70 1.84 -4.87
CA HIS A 119 -1.61 1.97 -6.31
C HIS A 119 -0.62 3.06 -6.75
N LYS A 120 -0.55 4.19 -6.02
CA LYS A 120 0.49 5.22 -6.24
C LYS A 120 1.89 4.66 -6.04
N ILE A 121 2.07 3.83 -5.01
CA ILE A 121 3.35 3.15 -4.75
C ILE A 121 3.66 2.17 -5.89
N ALA A 122 2.69 1.36 -6.32
CA ALA A 122 2.87 0.41 -7.42
C ALA A 122 3.22 1.11 -8.74
N ALA A 123 2.57 2.23 -9.05
CA ALA A 123 2.87 3.04 -10.22
C ALA A 123 4.29 3.58 -10.16
N LEU A 124 4.71 4.13 -9.02
CA LEU A 124 6.08 4.64 -8.85
C LEU A 124 7.13 3.54 -8.98
N ILE A 125 6.87 2.35 -8.44
CA ILE A 125 7.76 1.18 -8.61
C ILE A 125 7.81 0.75 -10.08
N ARG A 126 6.67 0.75 -10.78
CA ARG A 126 6.63 0.39 -12.19
C ARG A 126 7.49 1.33 -13.03
N VAL A 127 7.36 2.64 -12.80
CA VAL A 127 8.23 3.65 -13.44
C VAL A 127 9.70 3.42 -13.09
N TYR A 128 10.01 3.01 -11.85
CA TYR A 128 11.40 2.76 -11.45
C TYR A 128 11.99 1.62 -12.27
N ILE A 129 11.21 0.55 -12.44
CA ILE A 129 11.64 -0.64 -13.16
C ILE A 129 11.86 -0.32 -14.65
N ASP A 130 10.97 0.48 -15.25
CA ASP A 130 11.02 0.77 -16.68
C ASP A 130 12.01 1.89 -17.05
N LEU A 131 12.08 2.97 -16.27
CA LEU A 131 12.85 4.18 -16.60
C LEU A 131 14.08 4.41 -15.71
N GLY A 132 14.23 3.61 -14.65
CA GLY A 132 15.37 3.67 -13.74
C GLY A 132 15.28 4.73 -12.65
N GLU A 133 16.26 4.69 -11.75
CA GLU A 133 16.33 5.54 -10.56
C GLU A 133 16.57 7.01 -10.88
N ASN A 134 17.50 7.29 -11.80
CA ASN A 134 17.87 8.66 -12.16
C ASN A 134 16.67 9.44 -12.69
N TYR A 135 15.84 8.79 -13.52
CA TYR A 135 14.62 9.37 -14.03
C TYR A 135 13.65 9.73 -12.90
N ILE A 136 13.38 8.77 -12.00
CA ILE A 136 12.47 9.02 -10.89
C ILE A 136 12.98 10.12 -9.97
N GLU A 137 14.28 10.15 -9.66
CA GLU A 137 14.80 11.18 -8.75
C GLU A 137 14.61 12.56 -9.37
N LYS A 138 14.96 12.70 -10.65
CA LYS A 138 14.85 13.95 -11.40
C LYS A 138 13.41 14.46 -11.49
N HIS A 139 12.46 13.58 -11.85
CA HIS A 139 11.09 14.00 -12.14
C HIS A 139 10.15 13.91 -10.95
N TYR A 140 10.34 12.94 -10.06
CA TYR A 140 9.38 12.61 -8.99
C TYR A 140 9.98 12.57 -7.57
N GLY A 141 11.29 12.77 -7.41
CA GLY A 141 11.96 12.67 -6.11
C GLY A 141 11.43 13.65 -5.07
N ARG A 142 11.08 14.88 -5.48
CA ARG A 142 10.49 15.91 -4.61
C ARG A 142 9.08 15.52 -4.13
N ILE A 143 8.17 15.25 -5.07
CA ILE A 143 6.77 14.92 -4.75
C ILE A 143 6.65 13.60 -3.96
N THR A 144 7.53 12.63 -4.23
CA THR A 144 7.58 11.37 -3.46
C THR A 144 7.87 11.62 -1.98
N ARG A 145 8.85 12.48 -1.68
CA ARG A 145 9.19 12.87 -0.29
C ARG A 145 8.03 13.61 0.38
N GLU A 146 7.41 14.53 -0.34
CA GLU A 146 6.27 15.29 0.17
C GLU A 146 5.07 14.39 0.50
N LEU A 147 4.72 13.45 -0.40
CA LEU A 147 3.66 12.48 -0.17
C LEU A 147 3.99 11.53 0.98
N ALA A 148 5.25 11.11 1.13
CA ALA A 148 5.68 10.32 2.27
C ALA A 148 5.49 11.08 3.60
N ARG A 149 5.80 12.38 3.64
CA ARG A 149 5.54 13.25 4.80
C ARG A 149 4.04 13.36 5.09
N LYS A 150 3.23 13.73 4.09
CA LYS A 150 1.76 13.82 4.21
C LYS A 150 1.15 12.50 4.69
N TYR A 151 1.67 11.36 4.22
CA TYR A 151 1.23 10.04 4.66
C TYR A 151 1.54 9.78 6.13
N LYS A 152 2.72 10.13 6.62
CA LYS A 152 3.07 10.00 8.06
C LYS A 152 2.11 10.82 8.93
N GLU A 153 1.82 12.06 8.54
CA GLU A 153 0.86 12.92 9.25
C GLU A 153 -0.56 12.34 9.23
N TRP A 154 -1.03 11.92 8.05
CA TRP A 154 -2.32 11.27 7.89
C TRP A 154 -2.45 10.02 8.76
N ARG A 155 -1.41 9.19 8.82
CA ARG A 155 -1.38 7.96 9.64
C ARG A 155 -1.48 8.30 11.12
N LYS A 156 -0.72 9.31 11.60
CA LYS A 156 -0.81 9.80 12.99
C LYS A 156 -2.24 10.23 13.33
N ARG A 157 -2.86 11.08 12.50
CA ARG A 157 -4.25 11.54 12.69
C ARG A 157 -5.24 10.37 12.72
N ARG A 158 -5.08 9.40 11.82
CA ARG A 158 -5.95 8.22 11.74
C ARG A 158 -5.83 7.31 12.96
N LEU A 159 -4.62 7.14 13.50
CA LEU A 159 -4.39 6.36 14.74
C LEU A 159 -5.01 7.07 15.96
N LEU A 160 -4.87 8.39 16.04
CA LEU A 160 -5.46 9.19 17.11
C LEU A 160 -6.99 9.11 17.12
N ARG A 161 -7.64 9.11 15.94
CA ARG A 161 -9.10 8.94 15.84
C ARG A 161 -9.59 7.57 16.32
N LYS A 162 -8.79 6.51 16.15
CA LYS A 162 -9.14 5.14 16.57
C LYS A 162 -8.94 4.87 18.06
N ARG A 163 -8.08 5.64 18.74
CA ARG A 163 -7.81 5.48 20.18
C ARG A 163 -9.06 5.68 21.06
N PRO A 164 -9.85 6.76 20.93
CA PRO A 164 -11.05 6.94 21.74
C PRO A 164 -12.15 5.92 21.43
N GLU A 165 -12.29 5.47 20.18
CA GLU A 165 -13.22 4.38 19.83
C GLU A 165 -12.83 3.04 20.46
N LYS A 166 -11.53 2.72 20.48
CA LYS A 166 -11.05 1.49 21.12
C LYS A 166 -11.21 1.55 22.64
N ALA A 167 -10.87 2.69 23.25
CA ALA A 167 -11.03 2.91 24.69
C ALA A 167 -12.51 2.88 25.13
N ARG A 168 -13.44 3.44 24.34
CA ARG A 168 -14.88 3.31 24.58
C ARG A 168 -15.34 1.85 24.52
N ARG A 169 -14.98 1.12 23.46
CA ARG A 169 -15.35 -0.30 23.32
C ARG A 169 -14.79 -1.16 24.45
N GLU A 170 -13.56 -0.93 24.88
CA GLU A 170 -12.95 -1.64 26.00
C GLU A 170 -13.64 -1.29 27.33
N GLY A 171 -13.96 -0.02 27.57
CA GLY A 171 -14.74 0.41 28.74
C GLY A 171 -16.15 -0.20 28.79
N ASP A 172 -16.84 -0.26 27.65
CA ASP A 172 -18.17 -0.85 27.53
C ASP A 172 -18.13 -2.37 27.77
N LEU A 173 -17.14 -3.08 27.21
CA LEU A 173 -16.92 -4.51 27.49
C LEU A 173 -16.63 -4.78 28.96
N THR A 174 -15.89 -3.89 29.62
CA THR A 174 -15.54 -4.04 31.05
C THR A 174 -16.78 -3.89 31.93
N LYS A 175 -17.68 -2.94 31.60
CA LYS A 175 -18.98 -2.80 32.30
C LYS A 175 -19.87 -4.03 32.13
N ILE A 176 -20.02 -4.53 30.90
CA ILE A 176 -20.84 -5.72 30.62
C ILE A 176 -20.37 -6.93 31.44
N LEU A 177 -19.05 -7.17 31.50
CA LEU A 177 -18.47 -8.26 32.28
C LEU A 177 -18.64 -8.10 33.81
N GLN A 178 -18.71 -6.85 34.31
CA GLN A 178 -18.97 -6.58 35.72
C GLN A 178 -20.44 -6.79 36.08
N ASP A 179 -21.36 -6.40 35.21
CA ASP A 179 -22.80 -6.58 35.39
C ASP A 179 -23.18 -8.07 35.33
N GLU A 180 -22.60 -8.85 34.41
CA GLU A 180 -22.77 -10.30 34.37
C GLU A 180 -22.30 -11.00 35.65
N LYS A 181 -21.17 -10.56 36.23
CA LYS A 181 -20.66 -11.11 37.51
C LYS A 181 -21.61 -10.82 38.67
N ARG A 182 -22.19 -9.63 38.73
CA ARG A 182 -23.17 -9.25 39.76
C ARG A 182 -24.45 -10.08 39.65
N SER A 183 -24.94 -10.30 38.43
CA SER A 183 -26.15 -11.09 38.19
C SER A 183 -26.03 -12.58 38.59
N LYS A 184 -24.81 -13.14 38.60
CA LYS A 184 -24.55 -14.55 38.95
C LYS A 184 -24.30 -14.77 40.46
N GLN A 185 -24.23 -13.69 41.23
CA GLN A 185 -24.04 -13.73 42.69
C GLN A 185 -25.33 -13.39 43.46
N SER A 186 -26.40 -13.06 42.73
CA SER A 186 -27.76 -12.87 43.24
C SER A 186 -28.59 -14.12 42.95
#